data_AF-A0A9D7Y5M9-F1
#
_entry.id   AF-A0A9D7Y5M9-F1
#
_cell.length_a   1.000
_cell.length_b   1.000
_cell.length_c   1.000
_cell.angle_alpha   90.00
_cell.angle_beta   90.00
_cell.angle_gamma   90.00
#
_symmetry.space_group_name_H-M   'P 1'
#
loop_
_entity.id
_entity.type
_entity.pdbx_description
1 polymer ?
#
loop_
_entity_poly.entity_id
_entity_poly.type
_entity_poly.pdbx_seq_one_letter_code
_entity_poly.pdbx_strand_id
1 'polypeptide(L)'
;MVFIFLTSCDNAAQKVAKAEENVTDAQKDLQIAEGEYLADVENYRLLAADKIAANEKSIMEFNARIEKEKKEVRTDYRAKIKELELRNSDMKKKMDDYKLEGKDKWELFKTEFGKDMDNLGESISNFVKKNT
;
A
#
# COMPACT_ATOMS: atom_id res chain seq x y z
N MET A 1 38.63 17.95 -58.59
CA MET A 1 38.62 18.62 -57.27
C MET A 1 37.87 17.71 -56.32
N VAL A 2 38.60 17.04 -55.43
CA VAL A 2 38.06 16.04 -54.49
C VAL A 2 37.44 16.80 -53.31
N PHE A 3 36.13 16.72 -53.15
CA PHE A 3 35.47 17.10 -51.90
C PHE A 3 35.46 15.87 -50.99
N ILE A 4 36.38 15.87 -50.03
CA ILE A 4 36.44 14.86 -48.97
C ILE A 4 35.31 15.17 -47.99
N PHE A 5 34.36 14.24 -47.84
CA PHE A 5 33.44 14.22 -46.71
C PHE A 5 34.22 13.84 -45.45
N LEU A 6 34.57 14.82 -44.62
CA LEU A 6 35.03 14.61 -43.25
C LEU A 6 33.88 14.94 -42.32
N THR A 7 33.21 13.93 -41.75
CA THR A 7 32.64 13.90 -40.38
C THR A 7 31.74 12.67 -40.17
N SER A 8 32.31 11.50 -39.88
CA SER A 8 31.57 10.47 -39.13
C SER A 8 32.54 9.51 -38.43
N CYS A 9 33.07 9.94 -37.29
CA CYS A 9 33.83 9.08 -36.38
C CYS A 9 33.08 8.95 -35.06
N ASP A 10 32.10 8.04 -35.06
CA ASP A 10 31.94 7.10 -33.95
C ASP A 10 32.15 5.73 -34.60
N ASN A 11 33.29 5.08 -34.36
CA ASN A 11 33.50 3.75 -34.93
C ASN A 11 32.57 2.73 -34.25
N ALA A 12 32.21 1.66 -34.96
CA ALA A 12 31.23 0.68 -34.49
C ALA A 12 31.57 0.09 -33.10
N ALA A 13 32.85 -0.07 -32.75
CA ALA A 13 33.27 -0.58 -31.45
C ALA A 13 32.94 0.38 -30.29
N GLN A 14 33.03 1.70 -30.50
CA GLN A 14 32.65 2.69 -29.49
C GLN A 14 31.13 2.67 -29.24
N LYS A 15 30.33 2.47 -30.30
CA LYS A 15 28.87 2.32 -30.17
C LYS A 15 28.48 1.04 -29.43
N VAL A 16 29.19 -0.05 -29.69
CA VAL A 16 29.00 -1.34 -28.98
C VAL A 16 29.36 -1.19 -27.50
N ALA A 17 30.52 -0.62 -27.17
CA ALA A 17 30.94 -0.40 -25.78
C ALA A 17 29.93 0.46 -25.00
N LYS A 18 29.43 1.55 -25.62
CA LYS A 18 28.39 2.39 -25.02
C LYS A 18 27.06 1.65 -24.84
N ALA A 19 26.70 0.77 -25.77
CA ALA A 19 25.50 -0.05 -25.65
C ALA A 19 25.63 -1.07 -24.50
N GLU A 20 26.79 -1.69 -24.33
CA GLU A 20 27.09 -2.61 -23.22
C GLU A 20 27.04 -1.91 -21.86
N GLU A 21 27.62 -0.70 -21.76
CA GLU A 21 27.54 0.16 -20.56
C GLU A 21 26.09 0.51 -20.23
N ASN A 22 25.33 1.01 -21.21
CA ASN A 22 23.91 1.36 -21.01
C ASN A 22 23.07 0.15 -20.56
N VAL A 23 23.34 -1.05 -21.08
CA VAL A 23 22.64 -2.27 -20.66
C VAL A 23 23.00 -2.64 -19.22
N THR A 24 24.28 -2.51 -18.85
CA THR A 24 24.75 -2.79 -17.48
C THR A 24 24.12 -1.81 -16.48
N ASP A 25 24.07 -0.53 -16.82
CA ASP A 25 23.44 0.50 -16.00
C ASP A 25 21.94 0.25 -15.86
N ALA A 26 21.25 -0.05 -16.97
CA ALA A 26 19.82 -0.38 -16.94
C ALA A 26 19.51 -1.62 -16.09
N GLN A 27 20.39 -2.63 -16.08
CA GLN A 27 20.24 -3.80 -15.21
C GLN A 27 20.40 -3.46 -13.74
N LYS A 28 21.36 -2.59 -13.40
CA LYS A 28 21.57 -2.13 -12.03
C LYS A 28 20.37 -1.30 -11.54
N ASP A 29 19.88 -0.38 -12.36
CA ASP A 29 18.71 0.44 -12.05
C ASP A 29 17.46 -0.44 -11.85
N LEU A 30 17.29 -1.48 -12.66
CA LEU A 30 16.22 -2.46 -12.49
C LEU A 30 16.32 -3.18 -11.14
N GLN A 31 17.50 -3.67 -10.76
CA GLN A 31 17.72 -4.35 -9.48
C GLN A 31 17.44 -3.42 -8.28
N ILE A 32 17.85 -2.16 -8.37
CA ILE A 32 17.55 -1.14 -7.33
C ILE A 32 16.04 -0.93 -7.24
N ALA A 33 15.37 -0.72 -8.38
CA ALA A 33 13.93 -0.49 -8.41
C ALA A 33 13.12 -1.69 -7.88
N GLU A 34 13.55 -2.92 -8.16
CA GLU A 34 12.99 -4.14 -7.58
C GLU A 34 13.18 -4.19 -6.06
N GLY A 35 14.38 -3.87 -5.57
CA GLY A 35 14.67 -3.81 -4.15
C GLY A 35 13.82 -2.78 -3.40
N GLU A 36 13.70 -1.57 -3.94
CA GLU A 36 12.86 -0.51 -3.38
C GLU A 36 11.38 -0.91 -3.37
N TYR A 37 10.90 -1.52 -4.44
CA TYR A 37 9.53 -2.01 -4.55
C TYR A 37 9.22 -3.04 -3.46
N LEU A 38 10.08 -4.05 -3.28
CA LEU A 38 9.88 -5.08 -2.27
C LEU A 38 9.90 -4.49 -0.85
N ALA A 39 10.83 -3.58 -0.58
CA ALA A 39 10.93 -2.91 0.71
C ALA A 39 9.67 -2.07 1.02
N ASP A 40 9.13 -1.36 0.03
CA ASP A 40 7.91 -0.56 0.20
C ASP A 40 6.70 -1.44 0.50
N VAL A 41 6.56 -2.59 -0.18
CA VAL A 41 5.49 -3.56 0.11
C VAL A 41 5.57 -4.07 1.55
N GLU A 42 6.75 -4.50 2.02
CA GLU A 42 6.89 -5.00 3.40
C GLU A 42 6.65 -3.91 4.44
N ASN A 43 7.18 -2.70 4.23
CA ASN A 43 6.93 -1.57 5.13
C ASN A 43 5.44 -1.24 5.19
N TYR A 44 4.74 -1.28 4.06
CA TYR A 44 3.31 -0.99 4.03
C TYR A 44 2.48 -2.10 4.69
N ARG A 45 2.88 -3.38 4.62
CA ARG A 45 2.25 -4.45 5.40
C ARG A 45 2.30 -4.17 6.89
N LEU A 46 3.44 -3.71 7.40
CA LEU A 46 3.59 -3.33 8.81
C LEU A 46 2.68 -2.16 9.16
N LEU A 47 2.67 -1.10 8.35
CA LEU A 47 1.80 0.06 8.54
C LEU A 47 0.31 -0.32 8.53
N ALA A 48 -0.09 -1.20 7.60
CA ALA A 48 -1.45 -1.71 7.53
C ALA A 48 -1.82 -2.52 8.78
N ALA A 49 -0.93 -3.40 9.25
CA ALA A 49 -1.12 -4.17 10.47
C ALA A 49 -1.29 -3.28 11.70
N ASP A 50 -0.49 -2.22 11.82
CA ASP A 50 -0.61 -1.25 12.91
C ASP A 50 -1.95 -0.52 12.89
N LYS A 51 -2.41 -0.06 11.72
CA LYS A 51 -3.72 0.57 11.56
C LYS A 51 -4.87 -0.39 11.91
N ILE A 52 -4.79 -1.64 11.45
CA ILE A 52 -5.77 -2.70 11.75
C ILE A 52 -5.82 -2.97 13.25
N ALA A 53 -4.68 -3.10 13.93
CA ALA A 53 -4.62 -3.32 15.36
C ALA A 53 -5.17 -2.13 16.17
N ALA A 54 -4.93 -0.89 15.72
CA ALA A 54 -5.49 0.31 16.33
C ALA A 54 -7.03 0.36 16.21
N ASN A 55 -7.56 -0.05 15.05
CA ASN A 55 -8.99 -0.19 14.82
C ASN A 55 -9.61 -1.27 15.71
N GLU A 56 -9.01 -2.47 15.78
CA GLU A 56 -9.44 -3.57 16.65
C GLU A 56 -9.50 -3.13 18.12
N LYS A 57 -8.44 -2.45 18.58
CA LYS A 57 -8.38 -1.91 19.94
C LYS A 57 -9.52 -0.93 20.21
N SER A 58 -9.74 0.02 19.30
CA SER A 58 -10.81 1.03 19.44
C SER A 58 -12.20 0.40 19.50
N ILE A 59 -12.45 -0.61 18.66
CA ILE A 59 -13.71 -1.36 18.63
C ILE A 59 -13.88 -2.15 19.93
N MET A 60 -12.86 -2.88 20.37
CA MET A 60 -12.88 -3.68 21.60
C MET A 60 -13.15 -2.80 22.83
N GLU A 61 -12.46 -1.66 22.94
CA GLU A 61 -12.67 -0.71 24.03
C GLU A 61 -14.10 -0.15 24.02
N PHE A 62 -14.64 0.18 22.86
CA PHE A 62 -16.03 0.64 22.75
C PHE A 62 -17.02 -0.46 23.11
N ASN A 63 -16.80 -1.69 22.64
CA ASN A 63 -17.63 -2.86 22.96
C ASN A 63 -17.70 -3.10 24.49
N ALA A 64 -16.60 -2.89 25.21
CA ALA A 64 -16.60 -2.98 26.68
C ALA A 64 -17.43 -1.87 27.35
N ARG A 65 -17.46 -0.66 26.76
CA ARG A 65 -18.24 0.47 27.30
C ARG A 65 -19.74 0.27 27.14
N ILE A 66 -20.19 -0.26 26.00
CA ILE A 66 -21.62 -0.40 25.70
C ILE A 66 -22.36 -1.42 26.59
N GLU A 67 -21.64 -2.24 27.36
CA GLU A 67 -22.27 -3.14 28.33
C GLU A 67 -23.04 -2.38 29.43
N LYS A 68 -22.67 -1.13 29.70
CA LYS A 68 -23.36 -0.25 30.65
C LYS A 68 -24.62 0.41 30.08
N GLU A 69 -24.82 0.32 28.76
CA GLU A 69 -25.95 0.96 28.08
C GLU A 69 -27.27 0.19 28.26
N LYS A 70 -28.37 0.88 27.96
CA LYS A 70 -29.70 0.25 27.88
C LYS A 70 -29.72 -0.83 26.81
N LYS A 71 -30.55 -1.87 26.99
CA LYS A 71 -30.58 -3.05 26.12
C LYS A 71 -30.85 -2.69 24.65
N GLU A 72 -31.74 -1.75 24.41
CA GLU A 72 -32.13 -1.29 23.08
C GLU A 72 -30.93 -0.64 22.38
N VAL A 73 -30.29 0.34 23.03
CA VAL A 73 -29.09 1.04 22.53
C VAL A 73 -27.92 0.08 22.29
N ARG A 74 -27.68 -0.85 23.24
CA ARG A 74 -26.63 -1.86 23.11
C ARG A 74 -26.84 -2.77 21.90
N THR A 75 -28.08 -3.06 21.53
CA THR A 75 -28.38 -3.92 20.37
C THR A 75 -27.95 -3.24 19.07
N ASP A 76 -28.30 -1.97 18.89
CA ASP A 76 -27.91 -1.18 17.71
C ASP A 76 -26.39 -1.01 17.62
N TYR A 77 -25.74 -0.73 18.76
CA TYR A 77 -24.28 -0.59 18.79
C TYR A 77 -23.57 -1.90 18.45
N ARG A 78 -24.05 -3.05 18.95
CA ARG A 78 -23.48 -4.37 18.61
C ARG A 78 -23.61 -4.68 17.12
N ALA A 79 -24.71 -4.28 16.48
CA ALA A 79 -24.85 -4.45 15.03
C ALA A 79 -23.79 -3.64 14.27
N LYS A 80 -23.58 -2.38 14.65
CA LYS A 80 -22.56 -1.53 14.02
C LYS A 80 -21.13 -2.01 14.30
N ILE A 81 -20.85 -2.49 15.52
CA ILE A 81 -19.55 -3.08 15.89
C ILE A 81 -19.22 -4.25 14.95
N LYS A 82 -20.16 -5.19 14.76
CA LYS A 82 -19.94 -6.34 13.86
C LYS A 82 -19.62 -5.93 12.43
N GLU A 83 -20.29 -4.89 11.91
CA GLU A 83 -19.98 -4.35 10.58
C GLU A 83 -18.56 -3.80 10.51
N LEU A 84 -18.13 -3.04 11.53
CA LEU A 84 -16.79 -2.45 11.60
C LEU A 84 -15.71 -3.52 11.77
N GLU A 85 -15.96 -4.54 12.58
CA GLU A 85 -15.07 -5.71 12.75
C GLU A 85 -14.90 -6.46 11.43
N LEU A 86 -15.99 -6.73 10.72
CA LEU A 86 -15.97 -7.40 9.43
C LEU A 86 -15.13 -6.59 8.43
N ARG A 87 -15.40 -5.29 8.30
CA ARG A 87 -14.63 -4.41 7.40
C ARG A 87 -13.14 -4.38 7.75
N ASN A 88 -12.79 -4.37 9.03
CA ASN A 88 -11.38 -4.40 9.46
C ASN A 88 -10.71 -5.74 9.14
N SER A 89 -11.42 -6.85 9.32
CA SER A 89 -10.97 -8.19 8.91
C SER A 89 -10.81 -8.29 7.38
N ASP A 90 -11.72 -7.71 6.60
CA ASP A 90 -11.63 -7.67 5.14
C ASP A 90 -10.41 -6.87 4.68
N MET A 91 -10.09 -5.76 5.34
CA MET A 91 -8.87 -5.00 5.06
C MET A 91 -7.61 -5.82 5.36
N LYS A 92 -7.58 -6.56 6.48
CA LYS A 92 -6.49 -7.48 6.77
C LYS A 92 -6.30 -8.50 5.64
N LYS A 93 -7.39 -9.16 5.24
CA LYS A 93 -7.39 -10.12 4.14
C LYS A 93 -6.94 -9.49 2.82
N LYS A 94 -7.39 -8.27 2.49
CA LYS A 94 -6.98 -7.55 1.28
C LYS A 94 -5.47 -7.30 1.23
N MET A 95 -4.84 -7.00 2.38
CA MET A 95 -3.38 -6.83 2.48
C MET A 95 -2.64 -8.17 2.37
N ASP A 96 -3.14 -9.21 3.05
CA ASP A 96 -2.54 -10.55 3.04
C ASP A 96 -2.60 -11.20 1.65
N ASP A 97 -3.70 -10.97 0.91
CA ASP A 97 -3.92 -11.53 -0.42
C ASP A 97 -3.17 -10.75 -1.53
N TYR A 98 -2.58 -9.59 -1.23
CA TYR A 98 -1.81 -8.81 -2.21
C TYR A 98 -0.55 -9.56 -2.67
N LYS A 99 -0.40 -9.69 -4.00
CA LYS A 99 0.71 -10.36 -4.65
C LYS A 99 1.64 -9.35 -5.29
N LEU A 100 2.92 -9.73 -5.40
CA LEU A 100 3.93 -8.91 -6.05
C LEU A 100 3.71 -8.95 -7.58
N GLU A 101 2.99 -7.93 -8.09
CA GLU A 101 2.60 -7.82 -9.51
C GLU A 101 3.28 -6.63 -10.22
N GLY A 102 4.32 -6.06 -9.60
CA GLY A 102 5.09 -4.93 -10.12
C GLY A 102 4.67 -3.58 -9.55
N LYS A 103 5.55 -2.58 -9.74
CA LYS A 103 5.45 -1.26 -9.11
C LYS A 103 4.16 -0.50 -9.46
N ASP A 104 3.72 -0.56 -10.72
CA ASP A 104 2.50 0.15 -11.13
C ASP A 104 1.24 -0.42 -10.47
N LYS A 105 1.15 -1.75 -10.37
CA LYS A 105 0.04 -2.43 -9.68
C LYS A 105 0.06 -2.17 -8.20
N TRP A 106 1.26 -2.08 -7.63
CA TRP A 106 1.45 -1.75 -6.24
C TRP A 106 0.95 -0.35 -5.89
N GLU A 107 1.33 0.66 -6.67
CA GLU A 107 0.92 2.04 -6.38
C GLU A 107 -0.60 2.21 -6.46
N LEU A 108 -1.26 1.55 -7.42
CA LEU A 108 -2.72 1.51 -7.52
C LEU A 108 -3.34 0.83 -6.29
N PHE A 109 -2.85 -0.36 -5.94
CA PHE A 109 -3.32 -1.08 -4.76
C PHE A 109 -3.15 -0.26 -3.48
N LYS A 110 -1.97 0.30 -3.25
CA LYS A 110 -1.62 1.10 -2.07
C LYS A 110 -2.52 2.33 -1.93
N THR A 111 -2.81 2.98 -3.05
CA THR A 111 -3.71 4.15 -3.09
C THR A 111 -5.13 3.77 -2.69
N GLU A 112 -5.70 2.73 -3.29
CA GLU A 112 -7.06 2.29 -3.00
C GLU A 112 -7.19 1.72 -1.58
N PHE A 113 -6.27 0.84 -1.19
CA PHE A 113 -6.20 0.28 0.15
C PHE A 113 -6.10 1.37 1.21
N GLY A 114 -5.21 2.35 1.01
CA GLY A 114 -5.01 3.45 1.94
C GLY A 114 -6.29 4.25 2.14
N LYS A 115 -6.97 4.61 1.05
CA LYS A 115 -8.26 5.31 1.11
C LYS A 115 -9.32 4.50 1.85
N ASP A 116 -9.44 3.20 1.57
CA ASP A 116 -10.41 2.33 2.24
C ASP A 116 -10.13 2.22 3.74
N MET A 117 -8.85 2.10 4.11
CA MET A 117 -8.40 2.01 5.51
C MET A 117 -8.66 3.31 6.26
N ASP A 118 -8.39 4.47 5.64
CA ASP A 118 -8.62 5.77 6.26
C ASP A 118 -10.12 6.02 6.46
N ASN A 119 -10.95 5.72 5.46
CA ASN A 119 -12.41 5.78 5.56
C ASN A 119 -12.96 4.85 6.67
N LEU A 120 -12.37 3.67 6.84
CA LEU A 120 -12.72 2.75 7.93
C LEU A 120 -12.32 3.33 9.29
N GLY A 121 -11.10 3.83 9.43
CA GLY A 121 -10.61 4.47 10.65
C GLY A 121 -11.49 5.67 11.07
N GLU A 122 -11.90 6.51 10.11
CA GLU A 122 -12.86 7.59 10.33
C GLU A 122 -14.23 7.08 10.75
N SER A 123 -14.75 6.03 10.10
CA SER A 123 -16.03 5.41 10.45
C SER A 123 -16.02 4.92 11.90
N ILE A 124 -14.93 4.26 12.33
CA ILE A 124 -14.74 3.81 13.71
C ILE A 124 -14.65 5.01 14.64
N SER A 125 -13.78 5.99 14.36
CA SER A 125 -13.58 7.16 15.20
C SER A 125 -14.88 7.93 15.42
N ASN A 126 -15.65 8.17 14.35
CA ASN A 126 -16.92 8.87 14.40
C ASN A 126 -17.97 8.10 15.20
N PHE A 127 -18.04 6.78 15.01
CA PHE A 127 -18.96 5.95 15.76
C PHE A 127 -18.63 5.92 17.26
N VAL A 128 -17.35 5.79 17.61
CA VAL A 128 -16.88 5.77 18.99
C VAL A 128 -17.11 7.13 19.66
N LYS A 129 -16.69 8.24 19.01
CA LYS A 129 -16.81 9.60 19.57
C LYS A 129 -18.25 10.08 19.71
N LYS A 130 -19.13 9.76 18.76
CA LYS A 130 -20.55 10.19 18.81
C LYS A 130 -21.31 9.57 19.98
N ASN A 131 -20.85 8.41 20.46
CA ASN A 131 -21.54 7.61 21.46
C ASN A 131 -20.69 7.44 22.74
N THR A 132 -19.77 8.38 22.99
CA THR A 132 -19.02 8.54 24.25
C THR A 132 -19.36 9.92 24.83
#